data_AF-A0A916N2W9-F1
#
_entry.id   AF-A0A916N2W9-F1
#
_cell.length_a   1.000
_cell.length_b   1.000
_cell.length_c   1.000
_cell.angle_alpha   90.00
_cell.angle_beta   90.00
_cell.angle_gamma   90.00
#
_symmetry.space_group_name_H-M   'P 1'
#
loop_
_entity.id
_entity.type
_entity.pdbx_description
1 polymer ?
#
loop_
_entity_poly.entity_id
_entity_poly.type
_entity_poly.pdbx_seq_one_letter_code
_entity_poly.pdbx_strand_id
1 'polypeptide(L)'
;MATKWLHPVYGGVRLLADAYYRALARLKRKGTARLYVFTDSRGFRADLWYCKKNPIRSYVHDLATRYRTEYSISRYSPTTLIDFLYDVRKLDLCEVDFIILHAGIVDFSPRPLNQAKEILGAKARRIESLFGKEALRDFPPRLYEEEYEGEQTASLYGIEVLKKHILPAIDSLPKPVIWIGVNPVLADWVGNYRRERPKNMNSILEYQEIIDRLFKGTKIGLRSWERTQIIEDTIDNIHFTQAGFQYLARSISQCVDQGKVT
;
A
#
# COMPACT_ATOMS: atom_id res chain seq x y z
N MET A 1 26.45 -14.25 -7.04
CA MET A 1 26.04 -14.83 -5.75
C MET A 1 26.01 -13.72 -4.69
N ALA A 2 24.89 -13.03 -4.52
CA ALA A 2 24.78 -11.88 -3.61
C ALA A 2 24.08 -12.28 -2.28
N THR A 3 24.88 -12.30 -1.21
CA THR A 3 24.57 -11.95 0.19
C THR A 3 23.19 -12.32 0.77
N LYS A 4 23.06 -13.55 1.29
CA LYS A 4 21.98 -14.01 2.19
C LYS A 4 22.18 -13.64 3.69
N TRP A 5 23.11 -12.76 4.04
CA TRP A 5 23.63 -12.62 5.42
C TRP A 5 23.10 -11.44 6.26
N LEU A 6 22.06 -10.70 5.83
CA LEU A 6 21.51 -9.60 6.64
C LEU A 6 20.21 -9.92 7.40
N HIS A 7 19.67 -11.14 7.30
CA HIS A 7 18.33 -11.47 7.82
C HIS A 7 18.12 -11.42 9.36
N PRO A 8 19.09 -11.73 10.24
CA PRO A 8 18.83 -11.79 11.69
C PRO A 8 18.58 -10.41 12.32
N VAL A 9 19.34 -9.41 11.90
CA VAL A 9 19.29 -8.05 12.50
C VAL A 9 17.97 -7.35 12.19
N TYR A 10 17.42 -7.56 10.98
CA TYR A 10 16.10 -7.03 10.61
C TYR A 10 14.98 -7.60 11.50
N GLY A 11 15.09 -8.87 11.89
CA GLY A 11 14.11 -9.52 12.76
C GLY A 11 14.07 -8.88 14.15
N GLY A 12 15.23 -8.64 14.75
CA GLY A 12 15.34 -8.05 16.09
C GLY A 12 14.73 -6.65 16.19
N VAL A 13 15.11 -5.74 15.29
CA VAL A 13 14.59 -4.36 15.28
C VAL A 13 13.07 -4.34 15.10
N ARG A 14 12.55 -5.18 14.19
CA ARG A 14 11.11 -5.29 13.96
C ARG A 14 10.38 -5.83 15.19
N LEU A 15 10.89 -6.86 15.86
CA LEU A 15 10.26 -7.42 17.06
C LEU A 15 10.19 -6.40 18.20
N LEU A 16 11.26 -5.63 18.39
CA LEU A 16 11.29 -4.55 19.39
C LEU A 16 10.31 -3.43 19.04
N ALA A 17 10.25 -3.02 17.77
CA ALA A 17 9.27 -2.05 17.30
C ALA A 17 7.83 -2.57 17.51
N ASP A 18 7.54 -3.80 17.12
CA ASP A 18 6.22 -4.43 17.31
C ASP A 18 5.82 -4.47 18.79
N ALA A 19 6.75 -4.82 19.68
CA ALA A 19 6.51 -4.81 21.13
C ALA A 19 6.24 -3.38 21.64
N TYR A 20 7.05 -2.41 21.23
CA TYR A 20 6.90 -1.00 21.59
C TYR A 20 5.54 -0.45 21.16
N TYR A 21 5.13 -0.63 19.91
CA TYR A 21 3.86 -0.09 19.42
C TYR A 21 2.64 -0.80 19.99
N ARG A 22 2.73 -2.10 20.29
CA ARG A 22 1.67 -2.81 21.04
C ARG A 22 1.52 -2.26 22.46
N ALA A 23 2.63 -2.00 23.15
CA ALA A 23 2.60 -1.37 24.46
C ALA A 23 2.00 0.05 24.38
N LEU A 24 2.45 0.85 23.40
CA LEU A 24 1.94 2.20 23.17
C LEU A 24 0.43 2.22 22.93
N ALA A 25 -0.10 1.28 22.12
CA ALA A 25 -1.53 1.16 21.85
C ALA A 25 -2.33 0.80 23.12
N ARG A 26 -1.80 -0.10 23.97
CA ARG A 26 -2.43 -0.49 25.25
C ARG A 26 -2.46 0.64 26.27
N LEU A 27 -1.46 1.53 26.25
CA LEU A 27 -1.37 2.68 27.15
C LEU A 27 -2.30 3.84 26.74
N LYS A 28 -2.93 3.81 25.56
CA LYS A 28 -3.86 4.86 25.14
C LYS A 28 -5.13 4.85 25.98
N ARG A 29 -5.65 6.05 26.25
CA ARG A 29 -6.90 6.23 27.01
C ARG A 29 -8.09 5.56 26.33
N LYS A 30 -9.08 5.17 27.12
CA LYS A 30 -10.38 4.73 26.61
C LYS A 30 -11.02 5.89 25.82
N GLY A 31 -11.62 5.61 24.67
CA GLY A 31 -12.19 6.63 23.78
C GLY A 31 -11.24 7.17 22.70
N THR A 32 -9.95 6.81 22.71
CA THR A 32 -9.07 7.09 21.57
C THR A 32 -9.44 6.18 20.40
N ALA A 33 -9.61 6.77 19.20
CA ALA A 33 -9.92 6.04 17.98
C ALA A 33 -8.91 4.91 17.71
N ARG A 34 -9.44 3.78 17.23
CA ARG A 34 -8.71 2.55 16.93
C ARG A 34 -8.51 2.41 15.43
N LEU A 35 -7.26 2.39 15.01
CA LEU A 35 -6.89 2.35 13.59
C LEU A 35 -6.25 1.00 13.25
N TYR A 36 -6.59 0.46 12.09
CA TYR A 36 -5.82 -0.61 11.45
C TYR A 36 -5.15 -0.10 10.19
N VAL A 37 -3.82 -0.07 10.15
CA VAL A 37 -3.05 0.41 9.00
C VAL A 37 -2.50 -0.76 8.19
N PHE A 38 -2.93 -0.90 6.94
CA PHE A 38 -2.36 -1.86 6.00
C PHE A 38 -1.61 -1.13 4.89
N THR A 39 -0.33 -1.46 4.69
CA THR A 39 0.49 -0.74 3.72
C THR A 39 1.60 -1.59 3.11
N ASP A 40 1.95 -1.27 1.86
CA ASP A 40 3.08 -1.84 1.15
C ASP A 40 4.42 -1.19 1.58
N SER A 41 5.43 -1.18 0.71
CA SER A 41 6.73 -0.57 1.03
C SER A 41 6.69 0.94 1.24
N ARG A 42 5.65 1.61 0.75
CA ARG A 42 5.41 3.03 0.98
C ARG A 42 5.01 3.34 2.42
N GLY A 43 4.76 2.30 3.23
CA GLY A 43 4.45 2.39 4.66
C GLY A 43 5.62 2.68 5.59
N PHE A 44 6.86 2.67 5.10
CA PHE A 44 8.06 2.80 5.92
C PHE A 44 9.17 3.58 5.21
N ARG A 45 10.16 4.07 5.97
CA ARG A 45 11.33 4.76 5.42
C ARG A 45 12.24 3.78 4.67
N ALA A 46 12.15 3.79 3.34
CA ALA A 46 12.88 2.85 2.48
C ALA A 46 14.39 3.16 2.36
N ASP A 47 14.79 4.40 2.62
CA ASP A 47 16.17 4.87 2.62
C ASP A 47 16.95 4.48 3.89
N LEU A 48 16.26 4.12 4.98
CA LEU A 48 16.87 3.76 6.26
C LEU A 48 16.71 2.27 6.54
N TRP A 49 17.82 1.54 6.57
CA TRP A 49 17.80 0.07 6.72
C TRP A 49 17.08 -0.41 7.99
N TYR A 50 17.22 0.32 9.10
CA TYR A 50 16.59 -0.04 10.39
C TYR A 50 15.10 0.30 10.45
N CYS A 51 14.58 1.07 9.50
CA CYS A 51 13.14 1.38 9.38
C CYS A 51 12.41 0.39 8.47
N LYS A 52 13.11 -0.55 7.82
CA LYS A 52 12.47 -1.47 6.88
C LYS A 52 11.37 -2.29 7.56
N LYS A 53 10.17 -2.24 6.97
CA LYS A 53 8.99 -3.01 7.39
C LYS A 53 8.56 -2.77 8.84
N ASN A 54 8.81 -1.59 9.38
CA ASN A 54 8.35 -1.20 10.71
C ASN A 54 7.95 0.29 10.72
N PRO A 55 7.18 0.74 11.73
CA PRO A 55 6.63 2.09 11.70
C PRO A 55 7.64 3.21 11.94
N ILE A 56 8.86 2.94 12.42
CA ILE A 56 9.81 3.97 12.88
C ILE A 56 10.03 5.03 11.79
N ARG A 57 9.80 6.30 12.15
CA ARG A 57 9.91 7.47 11.25
C ARG A 57 9.00 7.43 10.02
N SER A 58 7.89 6.70 10.07
CA SER A 58 6.84 6.71 9.05
C SER A 58 5.59 7.44 9.55
N TYR A 59 4.63 7.70 8.66
CA TYR A 59 3.31 8.18 9.07
C TYR A 59 2.61 7.22 10.05
N VAL A 60 2.93 5.92 10.01
CA VAL A 60 2.38 4.93 10.94
C VAL A 60 2.89 5.16 12.37
N HIS A 61 4.13 5.61 12.53
CA HIS A 61 4.64 6.05 13.84
C HIS A 61 3.81 7.22 14.36
N ASP A 62 3.67 8.27 13.55
CA ASP A 62 2.94 9.48 13.93
C ASP A 62 1.49 9.15 14.32
N LEU A 63 0.82 8.28 13.54
CA LEU A 63 -0.51 7.78 13.89
C LEU A 63 -0.53 7.01 15.21
N ALA A 64 0.42 6.11 15.45
CA ALA A 64 0.48 5.34 16.70
C ALA A 64 0.78 6.20 17.94
N THR A 65 1.40 7.37 17.77
CA THR A 65 1.56 8.34 18.87
C THR A 65 0.25 9.05 19.23
N ARG A 66 -0.74 9.07 18.34
CA ARG A 66 -2.02 9.78 18.54
C ARG A 66 -3.19 8.84 18.81
N TYR A 67 -3.25 7.73 18.07
CA TYR A 67 -4.37 6.79 18.05
C TYR A 67 -3.97 5.42 18.60
N ARG A 68 -4.97 4.55 18.81
CA ARG A 68 -4.76 3.13 19.10
C ARG A 68 -4.52 2.40 17.78
N THR A 69 -3.27 2.36 17.34
CA THR A 69 -2.93 1.87 16.00
C THR A 69 -2.37 0.46 16.01
N GLU A 70 -3.05 -0.43 15.29
CA GLU A 70 -2.52 -1.72 14.84
C GLU A 70 -2.07 -1.60 13.38
N TYR A 71 -1.08 -2.40 12.96
CA TYR A 71 -0.54 -2.27 11.60
C TYR A 71 -0.05 -3.58 10.96
N SER A 72 -0.04 -3.54 9.62
CA SER A 72 0.54 -4.52 8.72
C SER A 72 1.35 -3.79 7.64
N ILE A 73 2.66 -3.70 7.85
CA ILE A 73 3.58 -3.01 6.93
C ILE A 73 4.37 -4.06 6.14
N SER A 74 4.16 -4.12 4.82
CA SER A 74 4.95 -4.92 3.86
C SER A 74 5.20 -6.38 4.32
N ARG A 75 4.14 -7.03 4.84
CA ARG A 75 4.22 -8.42 5.33
C ARG A 75 4.51 -9.41 4.20
N TYR A 76 4.13 -9.08 2.98
CA TYR A 76 4.32 -9.91 1.79
C TYR A 76 5.30 -9.28 0.82
N SER A 77 5.97 -10.11 0.04
CA SER A 77 6.88 -9.65 -1.00
C SER A 77 6.45 -10.24 -2.34
N PRO A 78 5.82 -9.46 -3.22
CA PRO A 78 5.24 -8.12 -3.00
C PRO A 78 3.93 -8.12 -2.18
N THR A 79 3.59 -6.97 -1.59
CA THR A 79 2.32 -6.71 -0.87
C THR A 79 1.30 -6.06 -1.80
N THR A 80 0.09 -6.61 -1.87
CA THR A 80 -0.96 -6.30 -2.86
C THR A 80 -2.32 -6.06 -2.19
N LEU A 81 -3.33 -5.64 -2.96
CA LEU A 81 -4.71 -5.51 -2.47
C LEU A 81 -5.36 -6.86 -2.18
N ILE A 82 -4.96 -7.90 -2.91
CA ILE A 82 -5.37 -9.29 -2.62
C ILE A 82 -4.87 -9.69 -1.22
N ASP A 83 -3.66 -9.28 -0.85
CA ASP A 83 -3.12 -9.56 0.48
C ASP A 83 -3.89 -8.83 1.59
N PHE A 84 -4.25 -7.57 1.35
CA PHE A 84 -5.08 -6.79 2.28
C PHE A 84 -6.41 -7.50 2.53
N LEU A 85 -7.15 -7.83 1.47
CA LEU A 85 -8.45 -8.49 1.57
C LEU A 85 -8.36 -9.84 2.28
N TYR A 86 -7.28 -10.58 2.04
CA TYR A 86 -7.03 -11.86 2.70
C TYR A 86 -6.74 -11.72 4.19
N ASP A 87 -5.98 -10.70 4.59
CA ASP A 87 -5.62 -10.48 6.00
C ASP A 87 -6.74 -9.83 6.79
N VAL A 88 -7.45 -8.86 6.22
CA VAL A 88 -8.50 -8.11 6.93
C VAL A 88 -9.66 -8.99 7.36
N ARG A 89 -9.97 -10.05 6.59
CA ARG A 89 -10.99 -11.07 6.97
C ARG A 89 -10.64 -11.89 8.21
N LYS A 90 -9.39 -11.86 8.65
CA LYS A 90 -8.91 -12.59 9.84
C LYS A 90 -8.88 -11.72 11.09
N LEU A 91 -9.14 -10.43 10.95
CA LEU A 91 -9.13 -9.48 12.04
C LEU A 91 -10.50 -9.43 12.69
N ASP A 92 -10.51 -9.25 14.01
CA ASP A 92 -11.70 -8.78 14.69
C ASP A 92 -11.86 -7.29 14.44
N LEU A 93 -12.72 -6.95 13.49
CA LEU A 93 -12.98 -5.57 13.14
C LEU A 93 -13.89 -4.87 14.14
N CYS A 94 -14.56 -5.54 15.07
CA CYS A 94 -15.50 -4.89 16.00
C CYS A 94 -14.84 -3.71 16.74
N GLU A 95 -13.57 -3.89 17.11
CA GLU A 95 -12.72 -2.93 17.81
C GLU A 95 -11.99 -1.93 16.90
N VAL A 96 -12.21 -1.95 15.58
CA VAL A 96 -11.57 -1.01 14.65
C VAL A 96 -12.56 0.10 14.31
N ASP A 97 -12.14 1.35 14.42
CA ASP A 97 -12.95 2.51 14.01
C ASP A 97 -12.68 2.86 12.55
N PHE A 98 -11.41 2.82 12.13
CA PHE A 98 -11.00 3.12 10.75
C PHE A 98 -9.93 2.15 10.26
N ILE A 99 -10.03 1.80 8.97
CA ILE A 99 -8.99 1.07 8.25
C ILE A 99 -8.26 2.06 7.35
N ILE A 100 -6.94 2.14 7.48
CA ILE A 100 -6.08 2.92 6.58
C ILE A 100 -5.46 1.97 5.56
N LEU A 101 -5.84 2.11 4.30
CA LEU A 101 -5.36 1.26 3.20
C LEU A 101 -4.42 2.04 2.29
N HIS A 102 -3.14 1.71 2.36
CA HIS A 102 -2.08 2.30 1.54
C HIS A 102 -1.31 1.21 0.80
N ALA A 103 -2.01 0.61 -0.17
CA ALA A 103 -1.54 -0.45 -1.05
C ALA A 103 -1.98 -0.16 -2.50
N GLY A 104 -1.76 -1.09 -3.43
CA GLY A 104 -2.22 -0.96 -4.82
C GLY A 104 -1.14 -0.57 -5.83
N ILE A 105 -0.06 0.12 -5.43
CA ILE A 105 1.02 0.46 -6.39
C ILE A 105 1.61 -0.79 -7.02
N VAL A 106 1.73 -1.88 -6.25
CA VAL A 106 2.19 -3.18 -6.72
C VAL A 106 1.15 -3.86 -7.60
N ASP A 107 -0.13 -3.61 -7.42
CA ASP A 107 -1.17 -4.19 -8.27
C ASP A 107 -1.17 -3.51 -9.65
N PHE A 108 -0.95 -2.19 -9.66
CA PHE A 108 -1.16 -1.35 -10.84
C PHE A 108 0.12 -1.10 -11.65
N SER A 109 1.30 -1.06 -11.01
CA SER A 109 2.54 -0.66 -11.69
C SER A 109 2.92 -1.64 -12.79
N PRO A 110 3.22 -1.15 -14.01
CA PRO A 110 3.71 -2.00 -15.08
C PRO A 110 5.06 -2.61 -14.70
N ARG A 111 5.28 -3.86 -15.08
CA ARG A 111 6.51 -4.62 -14.86
C ARG A 111 6.64 -5.72 -15.91
N PRO A 112 7.80 -6.40 -16.05
CA PRO A 112 7.91 -7.54 -16.96
C PRO A 112 6.79 -8.56 -16.75
N LEU A 113 6.19 -9.03 -17.84
CA LEU A 113 5.06 -9.95 -17.82
C LEU A 113 5.29 -11.17 -16.93
N ASN A 114 6.48 -11.76 -17.00
CA ASN A 114 6.83 -12.92 -16.19
C ASN A 114 6.79 -12.60 -14.69
N GLN A 115 7.24 -11.41 -14.28
CA GLN A 115 7.14 -10.96 -12.90
C GLN A 115 5.69 -10.78 -12.46
N ALA A 116 4.82 -10.22 -13.31
CA ALA A 116 3.39 -10.08 -13.00
C ALA A 116 2.73 -11.46 -12.80
N LYS A 117 3.03 -12.42 -13.68
CA LYS A 117 2.55 -13.82 -13.58
C LYS A 117 3.03 -14.51 -12.31
N GLU A 118 4.31 -14.37 -11.95
CA GLU A 118 4.87 -14.96 -10.73
C GLU A 118 4.14 -14.44 -9.48
N ILE A 119 3.93 -13.12 -9.40
CA ILE A 119 3.24 -12.50 -8.27
C ILE A 119 1.81 -13.02 -8.18
N LEU A 120 1.04 -13.01 -9.27
CA LEU A 120 -0.33 -13.53 -9.28
C LEU A 120 -0.39 -15.01 -8.91
N GLY A 121 0.53 -15.83 -9.45
CA GLY A 121 0.63 -17.25 -9.14
C GLY A 121 0.83 -17.49 -7.64
N ALA A 122 1.70 -16.69 -7.00
CA ALA A 122 1.90 -16.72 -5.55
C ALA A 122 0.66 -16.29 -4.75
N LYS A 123 -0.29 -15.56 -5.36
CA LYS A 123 -1.56 -15.14 -4.75
C LYS A 123 -2.75 -16.02 -5.13
N ALA A 124 -2.61 -17.00 -6.03
CA ALA A 124 -3.73 -17.77 -6.56
C ALA A 124 -4.63 -18.39 -5.47
N ARG A 125 -4.05 -19.02 -4.45
CA ARG A 125 -4.81 -19.58 -3.32
C ARG A 125 -5.59 -18.52 -2.53
N ARG A 126 -5.08 -17.29 -2.43
CA ARG A 126 -5.79 -16.18 -1.77
C ARG A 126 -6.93 -15.69 -2.62
N ILE A 127 -6.72 -15.55 -3.94
CA ILE A 127 -7.76 -15.19 -4.89
C ILE A 127 -8.91 -16.21 -4.82
N GLU A 128 -8.59 -17.50 -4.88
CA GLU A 128 -9.58 -18.59 -4.75
C GLU A 128 -10.33 -18.53 -3.41
N SER A 129 -9.60 -18.33 -2.30
CA SER A 129 -10.22 -18.19 -0.98
C SER A 129 -11.10 -16.94 -0.84
N LEU A 130 -10.82 -15.87 -1.60
CA LEU A 130 -11.52 -14.60 -1.50
C LEU A 130 -12.78 -14.54 -2.37
N PHE A 131 -12.67 -15.05 -3.59
CA PHE A 131 -13.62 -14.85 -4.69
C PHE A 131 -14.10 -16.15 -5.33
N GLY A 132 -13.62 -17.31 -4.86
CA GLY A 132 -13.92 -18.62 -5.42
C GLY A 132 -12.98 -19.03 -6.55
N LYS A 133 -12.94 -20.34 -6.85
CA LYS A 133 -12.03 -20.93 -7.84
C LYS A 133 -12.24 -20.38 -9.25
N GLU A 134 -13.48 -20.16 -9.65
CA GLU A 134 -13.82 -19.64 -10.98
C GLU A 134 -13.30 -18.22 -11.21
N ALA A 135 -13.17 -17.42 -10.15
CA ALA A 135 -12.67 -16.06 -10.24
C ALA A 135 -11.23 -15.99 -10.72
N LEU A 136 -10.41 -17.06 -10.56
CA LEU A 136 -9.03 -17.08 -11.06
C LEU A 136 -8.93 -16.78 -12.57
N ARG A 137 -9.96 -17.14 -13.35
CA ARG A 137 -10.02 -16.85 -14.80
C ARG A 137 -10.10 -15.36 -15.10
N ASP A 138 -10.62 -14.58 -14.15
CA ASP A 138 -10.73 -13.13 -14.29
C ASP A 138 -9.41 -12.43 -13.98
N PHE A 139 -8.38 -13.08 -13.43
CA PHE A 139 -7.11 -12.44 -13.03
C PHE A 139 -5.93 -12.69 -14.01
N PRO A 140 -6.05 -12.54 -15.35
CA PRO A 140 -4.85 -12.47 -16.18
C PRO A 140 -4.16 -11.10 -16.00
N PRO A 141 -2.81 -11.06 -16.09
CA PRO A 141 -2.09 -9.79 -16.19
C PRO A 141 -2.64 -8.93 -17.33
N ARG A 142 -2.77 -7.61 -17.11
CA ARG A 142 -3.11 -6.68 -18.19
C ARG A 142 -1.83 -6.30 -18.92
N LEU A 143 -1.76 -6.64 -20.20
CA LEU A 143 -0.62 -6.32 -21.06
C LEU A 143 -0.64 -4.85 -21.51
N TYR A 144 0.54 -4.31 -21.69
CA TYR A 144 0.78 -3.02 -22.34
C TYR A 144 1.72 -3.21 -23.54
N GLU A 145 1.70 -2.26 -24.48
CA GLU A 145 2.59 -2.27 -25.65
C GLU A 145 4.05 -1.99 -25.28
N GLU A 146 4.29 -1.25 -24.19
CA GLU A 146 5.65 -0.89 -23.73
C GLU A 146 6.45 -2.14 -23.32
N GLU A 147 7.67 -2.23 -23.84
CA GLU A 147 8.64 -3.25 -23.47
C GLU A 147 9.61 -2.75 -22.40
N TYR A 148 10.00 -3.63 -21.48
CA TYR A 148 10.99 -3.35 -20.45
C TYR A 148 11.68 -4.65 -20.04
N GLU A 149 13.00 -4.63 -19.91
CA GLU A 149 13.83 -5.82 -19.64
C GLU A 149 13.60 -6.97 -20.66
N GLY A 150 13.28 -6.64 -21.92
CA GLY A 150 13.09 -7.61 -23.00
C GLY A 150 11.72 -8.33 -23.01
N GLU A 151 10.77 -7.85 -22.21
CA GLU A 151 9.39 -8.38 -22.18
C GLU A 151 8.37 -7.24 -22.28
N GLN A 152 7.17 -7.56 -22.77
CA GLN A 152 6.02 -6.67 -22.61
C GLN A 152 5.77 -6.41 -21.13
N THR A 153 5.43 -5.16 -20.82
CA THR A 153 5.04 -4.80 -19.47
C THR A 153 3.59 -5.19 -19.20
N ALA A 154 3.30 -5.50 -17.93
CA ALA A 154 1.97 -5.82 -17.46
C ALA A 154 1.72 -5.34 -16.03
N SER A 155 0.47 -5.02 -15.71
CA SER A 155 0.01 -4.91 -14.32
C SER A 155 -0.51 -6.26 -13.85
N LEU A 156 -0.77 -6.43 -12.54
CA LEU A 156 -1.19 -7.73 -12.02
C LEU A 156 -2.56 -8.16 -12.57
N TYR A 157 -3.47 -7.23 -12.84
CA TYR A 157 -4.78 -7.57 -13.38
C TYR A 157 -5.43 -6.36 -14.04
N GLY A 158 -6.36 -6.59 -14.96
CA GLY A 158 -7.09 -5.52 -15.65
C GLY A 158 -7.99 -4.67 -14.75
N ILE A 159 -8.36 -3.48 -15.22
CA ILE A 159 -9.30 -2.58 -14.54
C ILE A 159 -10.64 -3.27 -14.22
N GLU A 160 -11.09 -4.18 -15.07
CA GLU A 160 -12.34 -4.92 -14.83
C GLU A 160 -12.27 -5.81 -13.59
N VAL A 161 -11.10 -6.34 -13.23
CA VAL A 161 -10.92 -7.07 -11.95
C VAL A 161 -11.02 -6.14 -10.76
N LEU A 162 -10.40 -4.95 -10.87
CA LEU A 162 -10.51 -3.93 -9.84
C LEU A 162 -11.99 -3.59 -9.58
N LYS A 163 -12.77 -3.38 -10.65
CA LYS A 163 -14.20 -3.03 -10.58
C LYS A 163 -15.07 -4.18 -10.08
N LYS A 164 -14.87 -5.39 -10.61
CA LYS A 164 -15.74 -6.56 -10.39
C LYS A 164 -15.50 -7.22 -9.04
N HIS A 165 -14.25 -7.28 -8.59
CA HIS A 165 -13.85 -8.09 -7.43
C HIS A 165 -13.28 -7.26 -6.30
N ILE A 166 -12.27 -6.42 -6.59
CA ILE A 166 -11.46 -5.79 -5.54
C ILE A 166 -12.19 -4.65 -4.84
N LEU A 167 -12.67 -3.64 -5.58
CA LEU A 167 -13.38 -2.51 -4.99
C LEU A 167 -14.67 -2.93 -4.26
N PRO A 168 -15.53 -3.80 -4.82
CA PRO A 168 -16.71 -4.27 -4.10
C PRO A 168 -16.36 -4.98 -2.79
N ALA A 169 -15.28 -5.77 -2.76
CA ALA A 169 -14.83 -6.43 -1.53
C ALA A 169 -14.34 -5.43 -0.47
N ILE A 170 -13.66 -4.36 -0.87
CA ILE A 170 -13.24 -3.29 0.06
C ILE A 170 -14.46 -2.50 0.55
N ASP A 171 -15.37 -2.10 -0.34
CA ASP A 171 -16.59 -1.36 0.01
C ASP A 171 -17.54 -2.18 0.89
N SER A 172 -17.44 -3.52 0.86
CA SER A 172 -18.23 -4.41 1.72
C SER A 172 -17.72 -4.52 3.15
N LEU A 173 -16.56 -3.93 3.46
CA LEU A 173 -16.02 -3.97 4.81
C LEU A 173 -16.95 -3.21 5.78
N PRO A 174 -17.17 -3.74 7.00
CA PRO A 174 -18.11 -3.14 7.95
C PRO A 174 -17.59 -1.84 8.58
N LYS A 175 -16.36 -1.43 8.25
CA LYS A 175 -15.68 -0.29 8.85
C LYS A 175 -15.25 0.70 7.78
N PRO A 176 -15.27 2.02 8.07
CA PRO A 176 -14.76 3.04 7.18
C PRO A 176 -13.32 2.74 6.75
N VAL A 177 -13.09 2.83 5.43
CA VAL A 177 -11.76 2.68 4.83
C VAL A 177 -11.31 4.04 4.31
N ILE A 178 -10.11 4.46 4.74
CA ILE A 178 -9.38 5.61 4.19
C ILE A 178 -8.34 5.07 3.21
N TRP A 179 -8.57 5.28 1.92
CA TRP A 179 -7.66 4.88 0.85
C TRP A 179 -6.60 5.95 0.60
N ILE A 180 -5.33 5.56 0.57
CA ILE A 180 -4.22 6.44 0.16
C ILE A 180 -3.86 6.12 -1.28
N GLY A 181 -4.02 7.11 -2.16
CA GLY A 181 -3.82 6.95 -3.60
C GLY A 181 -2.36 6.78 -4.03
N VAL A 182 -2.13 6.99 -5.32
CA VAL A 182 -0.79 7.01 -5.93
C VAL A 182 -0.52 8.36 -6.60
N ASN A 183 0.72 8.84 -6.52
CA ASN A 183 1.17 10.03 -7.22
C ASN A 183 1.64 9.70 -8.65
N PRO A 184 1.70 10.69 -9.56
CA PRO A 184 2.39 10.55 -10.84
C PRO A 184 3.85 10.19 -10.65
N VAL A 185 4.38 9.39 -11.57
CA VAL A 185 5.81 9.06 -11.67
C VAL A 185 6.46 10.01 -12.68
N LEU A 186 7.36 10.87 -12.22
CA LEU A 186 8.11 11.79 -13.09
C LEU A 186 9.11 11.00 -13.95
N ALA A 187 9.04 11.14 -15.28
CA ALA A 187 9.88 10.40 -16.22
C ALA A 187 11.36 10.86 -16.21
N ASP A 188 11.60 12.11 -15.85
CA ASP A 188 12.89 12.79 -15.88
C ASP A 188 13.55 12.94 -14.50
N TRP A 189 12.93 12.40 -13.44
CA TRP A 189 13.48 12.41 -12.10
C TRP A 189 13.36 11.03 -11.45
N VAL A 190 14.48 10.38 -11.17
CA VAL A 190 14.50 9.01 -10.62
C VAL A 190 14.69 8.97 -9.10
N GLY A 191 15.08 10.11 -8.50
CA GLY A 191 15.46 10.20 -7.09
C GLY A 191 16.55 9.18 -6.72
N ASN A 192 16.37 8.50 -5.59
CA ASN A 192 17.29 7.48 -5.07
C ASN A 192 17.10 6.09 -5.71
N TYR A 193 16.26 5.96 -6.74
CA TYR A 193 16.06 4.68 -7.41
C TYR A 193 17.23 4.39 -8.37
N ARG A 194 17.83 3.20 -8.24
CA ARG A 194 19.06 2.83 -8.97
C ARG A 194 18.83 2.12 -10.30
N ARG A 195 17.57 1.84 -10.65
CA ARG A 195 17.23 1.10 -11.88
C ARG A 195 16.40 2.00 -12.78
N GLU A 196 16.41 1.72 -14.07
CA GLU A 196 15.43 2.32 -14.97
C GLU A 196 14.03 1.82 -14.61
N ARG A 197 13.00 2.56 -15.03
CA ARG A 197 11.60 2.15 -14.90
C ARG A 197 11.01 1.99 -16.30
N PRO A 198 9.96 1.16 -16.47
CA PRO A 198 9.16 1.19 -17.69
C PRO A 198 8.69 2.61 -18.02
N LYS A 199 8.67 3.00 -19.30
CA LYS A 199 8.24 4.37 -19.67
C LYS A 199 6.75 4.61 -19.37
N ASN A 200 5.96 3.54 -19.35
CA ASN A 200 4.53 3.56 -19.07
C ASN A 200 4.17 3.52 -17.58
N MET A 201 5.08 3.85 -16.65
CA MET A 201 4.81 3.84 -15.19
C MET A 201 3.53 4.60 -14.80
N ASN A 202 3.16 5.65 -15.51
CA ASN A 202 1.93 6.42 -15.23
C ASN A 202 0.62 5.72 -15.62
N SER A 203 0.67 4.52 -16.20
CA SER A 203 -0.53 3.67 -16.35
C SER A 203 -1.20 3.31 -15.01
N ILE A 204 -0.48 3.47 -13.88
CA ILE A 204 -1.06 3.40 -12.53
C ILE A 204 -2.19 4.41 -12.30
N LEU A 205 -2.13 5.56 -12.97
CA LEU A 205 -3.10 6.64 -12.79
C LEU A 205 -4.45 6.29 -13.40
N GLU A 206 -4.50 5.36 -14.35
CA GLU A 206 -5.76 4.82 -14.88
C GLU A 206 -6.51 4.03 -13.79
N TYR A 207 -5.80 3.23 -12.99
CA TYR A 207 -6.42 2.54 -11.85
C TYR A 207 -6.87 3.53 -10.79
N GLN A 208 -6.04 4.55 -10.49
CA GLN A 208 -6.40 5.59 -9.53
C GLN A 208 -7.65 6.34 -9.95
N GLU A 209 -7.81 6.68 -11.23
CA GLU A 209 -9.03 7.33 -11.73
C GLU A 209 -10.29 6.48 -11.51
N ILE A 210 -10.18 5.17 -11.72
CA ILE A 210 -11.27 4.23 -11.46
C ILE A 210 -11.60 4.19 -9.96
N ILE A 211 -10.59 4.18 -9.09
CA ILE A 211 -10.75 4.25 -7.64
C ILE A 211 -11.42 5.58 -7.24
N ASP A 212 -10.93 6.70 -7.75
CA ASP A 212 -11.46 8.04 -7.45
C ASP A 212 -12.96 8.12 -7.74
N ARG A 213 -13.39 7.52 -8.87
CA ARG A 213 -14.78 7.49 -9.32
C ARG A 213 -15.66 6.48 -8.60
N LEU A 214 -15.16 5.28 -8.31
CA LEU A 214 -16.01 4.16 -7.88
C LEU A 214 -15.90 3.80 -6.40
N PHE A 215 -14.77 4.06 -5.76
CA PHE A 215 -14.58 3.76 -4.34
C PHE A 215 -15.42 4.71 -3.49
N LYS A 216 -16.22 4.13 -2.58
CA LYS A 216 -17.23 4.84 -1.78
C LYS A 216 -16.68 5.41 -0.47
N GLY A 217 -15.49 4.98 -0.06
CA GLY A 217 -14.85 5.46 1.16
C GLY A 217 -14.02 6.73 0.94
N THR A 218 -13.47 7.21 2.05
CA THR A 218 -12.62 8.39 2.09
C THR A 218 -11.32 8.16 1.32
N LYS A 219 -10.90 9.15 0.54
CA LYS A 219 -9.70 9.10 -0.30
C LYS A 219 -8.72 10.20 0.09
N ILE A 220 -7.46 9.84 0.26
CA ILE A 220 -6.34 10.78 0.26
C ILE A 220 -5.73 10.74 -1.13
N GLY A 221 -6.13 11.71 -1.95
CA GLY A 221 -5.70 11.83 -3.34
C GLY A 221 -4.26 12.31 -3.45
N LEU A 222 -3.41 11.53 -4.13
CA LEU A 222 -2.03 11.90 -4.46
C LEU A 222 -1.84 12.14 -5.97
N ARG A 223 -2.85 11.81 -6.79
CA ARG A 223 -2.81 11.90 -8.26
C ARG A 223 -2.54 13.31 -8.78
N SER A 224 -3.00 14.33 -8.05
CA SER A 224 -2.84 15.74 -8.38
C SER A 224 -1.58 16.36 -7.77
N TRP A 225 -0.64 15.56 -7.28
CA TRP A 225 0.63 16.09 -6.80
C TRP A 225 1.44 16.65 -7.97
N GLU A 226 1.82 17.91 -7.82
CA GLU A 226 2.68 18.59 -8.77
C GLU A 226 4.13 18.12 -8.64
N ARG A 227 4.92 18.38 -9.68
CA ARG A 227 6.34 18.01 -9.75
C ARG A 227 7.11 18.36 -8.47
N THR A 228 7.01 19.61 -8.02
CA THR A 228 7.73 20.09 -6.83
C THR A 228 7.36 19.27 -5.60
N GLN A 229 6.06 19.00 -5.42
CA GLN A 229 5.58 18.19 -4.31
C GLN A 229 6.11 16.75 -4.40
N ILE A 230 6.10 16.13 -5.58
CA ILE A 230 6.63 14.76 -5.74
C ILE A 230 8.12 14.70 -5.35
N ILE A 231 8.91 15.68 -5.76
CA ILE A 231 10.36 15.73 -5.45
C ILE A 231 10.61 15.95 -3.96
N GLU A 232 9.82 16.81 -3.31
CA GLU A 232 9.97 17.12 -1.88
C GLU A 232 9.45 15.99 -0.98
N ASP A 233 8.34 15.38 -1.36
CA ASP A 233 7.61 14.40 -0.54
C ASP A 233 8.00 12.95 -0.83
N THR A 234 8.78 12.67 -1.88
CA THR A 234 9.27 11.31 -2.19
C THR A 234 10.80 11.26 -2.28
N ILE A 235 11.38 10.10 -1.96
CA ILE A 235 12.83 9.86 -2.09
C ILE A 235 13.20 9.33 -3.48
N ASP A 236 12.27 8.66 -4.16
CA ASP A 236 12.55 7.87 -5.36
C ASP A 236 11.33 7.77 -6.31
N ASN A 237 10.51 8.83 -6.29
CA ASN A 237 9.24 8.97 -7.02
C ASN A 237 8.06 8.13 -6.47
N ILE A 238 8.33 7.20 -5.54
CA ILE A 238 7.31 6.26 -5.02
C ILE A 238 7.31 6.21 -3.49
N HIS A 239 8.47 6.09 -2.86
CA HIS A 239 8.61 6.02 -1.41
C HIS A 239 8.75 7.43 -0.83
N PHE A 240 8.18 7.66 0.35
CA PHE A 240 8.07 9.01 0.91
C PHE A 240 9.31 9.47 1.68
N THR A 241 9.58 10.77 1.65
CA THR A 241 10.49 11.46 2.57
C THR A 241 9.83 11.62 3.95
N GLN A 242 10.52 12.28 4.89
CA GLN A 242 9.88 12.68 6.14
C GLN A 242 8.73 13.66 5.90
N ALA A 243 8.88 14.59 4.95
CA ALA A 243 7.88 15.58 4.63
C ALA A 243 6.61 14.90 4.08
N GLY A 244 6.77 13.97 3.14
CA GLY A 244 5.66 13.16 2.62
C GLY A 244 4.96 12.34 3.70
N PHE A 245 5.70 11.77 4.65
CA PHE A 245 5.09 11.08 5.80
C PHE A 245 4.33 12.01 6.74
N GLN A 246 4.85 13.22 7.00
CA GLN A 246 4.13 14.20 7.79
C GLN A 246 2.86 14.68 7.07
N TYR A 247 2.89 14.84 5.74
CA TYR A 247 1.70 15.11 4.94
C TYR A 247 0.66 14.01 5.13
N LEU A 248 1.03 12.73 4.91
CA LEU A 248 0.10 11.62 5.06
C LEU A 248 -0.47 11.52 6.48
N ALA A 249 0.37 11.66 7.52
CA ALA A 249 -0.07 11.63 8.90
C ALA A 249 -1.10 12.72 9.21
N ARG A 250 -0.88 13.94 8.72
CA ARG A 250 -1.84 15.06 8.85
C ARG A 250 -3.14 14.78 8.12
N SER A 251 -3.07 14.38 6.85
CA SER A 251 -4.27 14.09 6.04
C SER A 251 -5.11 12.97 6.64
N ILE A 252 -4.48 11.89 7.12
CA ILE A 252 -5.19 10.80 7.80
C ILE A 252 -5.82 11.29 9.10
N SER A 253 -5.07 12.03 9.93
CA SER A 253 -5.60 12.56 11.19
C SER A 253 -6.82 13.46 10.92
N GLN A 254 -6.78 14.29 9.88
CA GLN A 254 -7.91 15.13 9.49
C GLN A 254 -9.16 14.31 9.14
N CYS A 255 -9.02 13.20 8.40
CA CYS A 255 -10.13 12.30 8.09
C CYS A 255 -10.70 11.64 9.36
N VAL A 256 -9.84 11.13 10.24
CA VAL A 256 -10.22 10.45 11.48
C VAL A 256 -10.91 11.41 12.46
N ASP A 257 -10.30 12.58 12.71
CA ASP A 257 -10.77 13.53 13.72
C ASP A 257 -12.07 14.23 13.30
N GLN A 258 -12.29 14.44 12.00
CA GLN A 258 -13.53 15.03 11.49
C GLN A 258 -14.68 14.02 11.37
N GLY A 259 -14.42 12.72 11.64
CA GLY A 259 -15.38 11.65 11.40
C GLY A 259 -15.85 11.57 9.93
N LYS A 260 -15.09 12.16 9.00
CA LYS A 260 -15.52 12.30 7.62
C LYS A 260 -15.31 11.00 6.86
N VAL A 261 -16.42 10.34 6.57
CA VAL A 261 -16.57 9.44 5.43
C VAL A 261 -16.95 10.35 4.24
N THR A 262 -15.97 10.81 3.47
CA THR A 262 -16.24 11.58 2.23
C THR A 262 -16.48 10.63 1.07
#